data_AF-A8DWT0-F1
#
_entry.id   AF-A8DWT0-F1
#
_cell.length_a   1.000
_cell.length_b   1.000
_cell.length_c   1.000
_cell.angle_alpha   90.00
_cell.angle_beta   90.00
_cell.angle_gamma   90.00
#
_symmetry.space_group_name_H-M   'P 1'
#
loop_
_entity.id
_entity.type
_entity.pdbx_description
1 polymer ?
#
loop_
_entity_poly.entity_id
_entity_poly.type
_entity_poly.pdbx_seq_one_letter_code
_entity_poly.pdbx_strand_id
1 'polypeptide(L)'
;MLKNPASRYLPFPAIDLPERQWPSRQLSQAPVWLSTDLRDGNQALFEPMNRERKLRLFHELVRIGFKEIEVGFPSASQTDYGIVRHLIDNGLIPGDVTPMVITQLRE
;
A
#
# COMPACT_ATOMS: atom_id res chain seq x y z
N MET A 1 37.30 -13.23 2.09
CA MET A 1 35.90 -13.68 2.02
C MET A 1 35.63 -14.69 3.13
N LEU A 2 34.42 -14.68 3.73
CA LEU A 2 34.03 -15.71 4.70
C LEU A 2 34.03 -17.08 4.03
N LYS A 3 34.52 -18.11 4.72
CA LYS A 3 34.55 -19.49 4.21
C LYS A 3 33.16 -20.11 4.06
N ASN A 4 32.20 -19.67 4.87
CA ASN A 4 30.80 -20.06 4.76
C ASN A 4 29.91 -18.82 4.99
N PRO A 5 29.47 -18.11 3.93
CA PRO A 5 28.62 -16.93 4.08
C PRO A 5 27.20 -17.27 4.58
N ALA A 6 26.77 -18.54 4.54
CA ALA A 6 25.45 -18.94 5.00
C ALA A 6 25.27 -18.76 6.51
N SER A 7 26.35 -18.78 7.29
CA SER A 7 26.29 -18.58 8.76
C SER A 7 25.83 -17.18 9.18
N ARG A 8 25.72 -16.22 8.24
CA ARG A 8 25.16 -14.89 8.50
C ARG A 8 23.63 -14.89 8.59
N TYR A 9 22.98 -15.97 8.19
CA TYR A 9 21.53 -16.08 8.12
C TYR A 9 21.08 -17.20 9.04
N LEU A 10 20.23 -16.86 10.01
CA LEU A 10 19.61 -17.83 10.91
C LEU A 10 18.29 -18.33 10.30
N PRO A 11 17.91 -19.60 10.52
CA PRO A 11 16.60 -20.09 10.13
C PRO A 11 15.50 -19.33 10.90
N PHE A 12 14.36 -19.11 10.25
CA PHE A 12 13.18 -18.56 10.92
C PHE A 12 12.62 -19.58 11.92
N PRO A 13 12.23 -19.18 13.15
CA PRO A 13 11.71 -20.09 14.16
C PRO A 13 10.38 -20.71 13.71
N ALA A 14 10.13 -21.96 14.11
CA ALA A 14 8.85 -22.60 13.86
C ALA A 14 7.72 -21.88 14.62
N ILE A 15 6.60 -21.65 13.94
CA ILE A 15 5.40 -21.09 14.56
C ILE A 15 4.51 -22.26 15.02
N ASP A 16 4.23 -22.32 16.32
CA ASP A 16 3.37 -23.35 16.91
C ASP A 16 1.89 -22.99 16.79
N LEU A 17 1.25 -23.53 15.74
CA LEU A 17 -0.18 -23.42 15.45
C LEU A 17 -0.71 -24.81 15.07
N PRO A 18 -0.90 -25.70 16.06
CA PRO A 18 -1.26 -27.10 15.80
C PRO A 18 -2.67 -27.21 15.20
N GLU A 19 -3.61 -26.40 15.70
CA GLU A 19 -5.03 -26.41 15.28
C GLU A 19 -5.32 -25.50 14.07
N ARG A 20 -4.32 -25.19 13.24
CA ARG A 20 -4.49 -24.29 12.10
C ARG A 20 -5.49 -24.86 11.09
N GLN A 21 -6.46 -24.04 10.68
CA GLN A 21 -7.54 -24.47 9.80
C GLN A 21 -7.37 -24.01 8.35
N TRP A 22 -6.43 -23.11 8.06
CA TRP A 22 -6.23 -22.60 6.69
C TRP A 22 -5.85 -23.68 5.65
N PRO A 23 -5.16 -24.79 5.98
CA PRO A 23 -4.84 -25.81 4.97
C PRO A 23 -6.06 -26.55 4.40
N SER A 24 -7.18 -26.62 5.14
CA SER A 24 -8.39 -27.31 4.71
C SER A 24 -9.46 -26.38 4.11
N ARG A 25 -9.22 -25.07 4.10
CA ARG A 25 -10.20 -24.07 3.64
C ARG A 25 -9.88 -23.61 2.22
N GLN A 26 -10.93 -23.45 1.42
CA GLN A 26 -10.87 -22.82 0.10
C GLN A 26 -11.50 -21.43 0.17
N LEU A 27 -10.93 -20.46 -0.55
CA LEU A 27 -11.50 -19.12 -0.66
C LEU A 27 -12.77 -19.17 -1.52
N SER A 28 -13.89 -18.65 -0.99
CA SER A 28 -15.19 -18.63 -1.65
C SER A 28 -15.69 -17.22 -2.00
N GLN A 29 -14.98 -16.19 -1.55
CA GLN A 29 -15.32 -14.78 -1.75
C GLN A 29 -14.06 -13.94 -1.89
N ALA A 30 -14.18 -12.83 -2.60
CA ALA A 30 -13.10 -11.85 -2.68
C ALA A 30 -12.88 -11.18 -1.31
N PRO A 31 -11.63 -10.88 -0.92
CA PRO A 31 -11.38 -10.03 0.23
C PRO A 31 -11.73 -8.58 -0.09
N VAL A 32 -11.69 -7.74 0.95
CA VAL A 32 -11.58 -6.29 0.75
C VAL A 32 -10.18 -5.99 0.23
N TRP A 33 -10.10 -5.21 -0.84
CA TRP A 33 -8.84 -4.84 -1.49
C TRP A 33 -8.45 -3.41 -1.14
N LEU A 34 -7.23 -3.27 -0.62
CA LEU A 34 -6.54 -1.99 -0.44
C LEU A 34 -5.38 -1.92 -1.43
N SER A 35 -5.40 -0.92 -2.30
CA SER A 35 -4.25 -0.60 -3.17
C SER A 35 -3.29 0.33 -2.45
N THR A 36 -1.99 -0.01 -2.46
CA THR A 36 -0.90 0.79 -1.87
C THR A 36 0.01 1.43 -2.91
N ASP A 37 -0.36 1.34 -4.19
CA ASP A 37 0.49 1.67 -5.33
C ASP A 37 0.94 3.14 -5.34
N LEU A 38 0.09 4.07 -4.91
CA LEU A 38 0.40 5.52 -4.91
C LEU A 38 1.41 5.93 -3.83
N ARG A 39 1.63 5.08 -2.81
CA ARG A 39 2.58 5.31 -1.73
C ARG A 39 3.66 4.25 -1.72
N ASP A 40 3.36 3.02 -1.29
CA ASP A 40 4.37 1.96 -1.15
C ASP A 40 4.99 1.59 -2.49
N GLY A 41 4.14 1.40 -3.51
CA GLY A 41 4.61 1.17 -4.89
C GLY A 41 5.45 2.33 -5.42
N ASN A 42 5.00 3.57 -5.18
CA ASN A 42 5.73 4.76 -5.59
C ASN A 42 7.14 4.89 -4.97
N GLN A 43 7.31 4.45 -3.71
CA GLN A 43 8.60 4.52 -3.01
C GLN A 43 9.62 3.50 -3.53
N ALA A 44 9.16 2.42 -4.19
CA ALA A 44 10.03 1.41 -4.78
C ALA A 44 10.57 1.78 -6.18
N LEU A 45 10.06 2.86 -6.79
CA LEU A 45 10.48 3.29 -8.12
C LEU A 45 11.82 4.02 -8.07
N PHE A 46 12.69 3.75 -9.06
CA PHE A 46 13.90 4.52 -9.28
C PHE A 46 13.59 6.00 -9.57
N GLU A 47 12.58 6.24 -10.42
CA GLU A 47 12.00 7.56 -10.67
C GLU A 47 10.58 7.63 -10.08
N PRO A 48 10.39 8.33 -8.96
CA PRO A 48 9.07 8.48 -8.35
C PRO A 48 8.05 9.09 -9.32
N MET A 49 6.78 8.70 -9.17
CA MET A 49 5.69 9.27 -9.95
C MET A 49 5.54 10.76 -9.66
N ASN A 50 5.44 11.54 -10.74
CA ASN A 50 4.97 12.91 -10.66
C ASN A 50 3.46 12.97 -10.38
N ARG A 51 2.93 14.18 -10.14
CA ARG A 51 1.51 14.41 -9.85
C ARG A 51 0.58 13.81 -10.91
N GLU A 52 0.87 14.03 -12.18
CA GLU A 52 0.02 13.56 -13.29
C GLU A 52 -0.08 12.04 -13.33
N ARG A 53 1.05 11.34 -13.18
CA ARG A 53 1.10 9.87 -13.12
C ARG A 53 0.32 9.34 -11.91
N LYS A 54 0.46 9.98 -10.74
CA LYS A 54 -0.29 9.59 -9.54
C LYS A 54 -1.81 9.77 -9.73
N LEU A 55 -2.26 10.88 -10.31
CA LEU A 55 -3.69 11.09 -10.58
C LEU A 55 -4.23 10.08 -11.60
N ARG A 56 -3.47 9.81 -12.67
CA ARG A 56 -3.84 8.80 -13.66
C ARG A 56 -4.00 7.42 -13.02
N LEU A 57 -3.07 7.03 -12.15
CA LEU A 57 -3.14 5.74 -11.45
C LEU A 57 -4.32 5.70 -10.46
N PHE A 58 -4.55 6.78 -9.70
CA PHE A 58 -5.72 6.87 -8.82
C PHE A 58 -7.03 6.65 -9.58
N HIS A 59 -7.23 7.34 -10.71
CA HIS A 59 -8.43 7.17 -11.54
C HIS A 59 -8.54 5.75 -12.11
N GLU A 60 -7.42 5.13 -12.46
CA GLU A 60 -7.40 3.76 -12.96
C GLU A 60 -7.79 2.75 -11.88
N LEU A 61 -7.30 2.91 -10.65
CA LEU A 61 -7.67 2.06 -9.51
C LEU A 61 -9.16 2.18 -9.18
N VAL A 62 -9.69 3.41 -9.19
CA VAL A 62 -11.12 3.67 -9.05
C VAL A 62 -11.91 2.99 -10.17
N ARG A 63 -11.46 3.11 -11.43
CA ARG A 63 -12.10 2.49 -12.60
C ARG A 63 -12.13 0.97 -12.52
N ILE A 64 -11.08 0.35 -11.99
CA ILE A 64 -11.01 -1.11 -11.76
C ILE A 64 -11.99 -1.56 -10.67
N GLY A 65 -12.26 -0.69 -9.68
CA GLY A 65 -13.24 -0.94 -8.62
C GLY A 65 -12.65 -1.04 -7.21
N PHE A 66 -11.40 -0.60 -6.99
CA PHE A 66 -10.85 -0.50 -5.65
C PHE A 66 -11.65 0.47 -4.80
N LYS A 67 -11.93 0.08 -3.55
CA LYS A 67 -12.68 0.88 -2.58
C LYS A 67 -11.81 1.45 -1.47
N GLU A 68 -10.63 0.88 -1.26
CA GLU A 68 -9.63 1.40 -0.34
C GLU A 68 -8.34 1.67 -1.12
N ILE A 69 -7.83 2.91 -1.03
CA ILE A 69 -6.64 3.34 -1.78
C ILE A 69 -5.74 4.18 -0.86
N GLU A 70 -4.51 3.74 -0.63
CA GLU A 70 -3.50 4.51 0.08
C GLU A 70 -2.93 5.59 -0.85
N VAL A 71 -3.24 6.86 -0.57
CA VAL A 71 -2.94 7.99 -1.46
C VAL A 71 -1.63 8.71 -1.14
N GLY A 72 -0.99 8.45 0.01
CA GLY A 72 0.33 9.01 0.33
C GLY A 72 0.69 9.07 1.81
N PHE A 73 1.85 9.69 2.07
CA PHE A 73 2.36 10.00 3.42
C PHE A 73 2.46 11.53 3.59
N PRO A 74 1.33 12.23 3.81
CA PRO A 74 1.24 13.68 3.72
C PRO A 74 2.06 14.42 4.79
N SER A 75 2.30 13.83 5.97
CA SER A 75 3.12 14.46 7.01
C SER A 75 4.64 14.39 6.73
N ALA A 76 5.08 13.56 5.78
CA ALA A 76 6.50 13.42 5.41
C ALA A 76 6.82 13.89 3.99
N SER A 77 5.81 14.16 3.14
CA SER A 77 5.98 14.51 1.73
C SER A 77 5.03 15.63 1.31
N GLN A 78 5.60 16.79 0.93
CA GLN A 78 4.84 17.93 0.42
C GLN A 78 4.09 17.58 -0.87
N THR A 79 4.66 16.72 -1.72
CA THR A 79 4.01 16.25 -2.94
C THR A 79 2.79 15.40 -2.62
N ASP A 80 2.89 14.49 -1.65
CA ASP A 80 1.76 13.66 -1.23
C ASP A 80 0.68 14.49 -0.57
N TYR A 81 1.05 15.46 0.29
CA TYR A 81 0.12 16.42 0.85
C TYR A 81 -0.65 17.17 -0.25
N GLY A 82 0.06 17.69 -1.25
CA GLY A 82 -0.54 18.40 -2.37
C GLY A 82 -1.51 17.54 -3.19
N ILE A 83 -1.24 16.24 -3.33
CA ILE A 83 -2.13 15.30 -4.03
C ILE A 83 -3.38 15.02 -3.20
N VAL A 84 -3.22 14.74 -1.90
CA VAL A 84 -4.36 14.53 -0.99
C VAL A 84 -5.28 15.75 -1.02
N ARG A 85 -4.71 16.96 -0.91
CA ARG A 85 -5.48 18.21 -1.02
C ARG A 85 -6.16 18.34 -2.38
N HIS A 86 -5.45 18.07 -3.47
CA HIS A 86 -6.03 18.14 -4.81
C HIS A 86 -7.24 17.21 -4.97
N LEU A 87 -7.15 15.96 -4.49
CA LEU A 87 -8.24 14.99 -4.55
C LEU A 87 -9.47 15.45 -3.75
N ILE A 88 -9.26 15.98 -2.55
CA ILE A 88 -10.33 16.46 -1.67
C ILE A 88 -10.96 17.74 -2.22
N ASP A 89 -10.14 18.75 -2.51
CA ASP A 89 -10.60 20.10 -2.85
C ASP A 89 -11.32 20.16 -4.20
N ASN A 90 -11.02 19.20 -5.09
CA ASN A 90 -11.68 19.08 -6.40
C ASN A 90 -12.76 17.99 -6.42
N GLY A 91 -13.09 17.38 -5.28
CA GLY A 91 -14.15 16.36 -5.19
C GLY A 91 -13.89 15.13 -6.06
N LEU A 92 -12.63 14.73 -6.23
CA LEU A 92 -12.24 13.65 -7.14
C LEU A 92 -12.36 12.25 -6.53
N ILE A 93 -12.66 12.16 -5.24
CA ILE A 93 -12.82 10.91 -4.51
C ILE A 93 -14.30 10.49 -4.61
N PRO A 94 -14.61 9.34 -5.25
CA PRO A 94 -15.98 8.84 -5.29
C PRO A 94 -16.53 8.55 -3.88
N GLY A 95 -17.84 8.67 -3.71
CA GLY A 95 -18.48 8.49 -2.39
C GLY A 95 -18.37 7.09 -1.79
N ASP A 96 -18.00 6.09 -2.59
CA ASP A 96 -17.77 4.70 -2.17
C ASP A 96 -16.28 4.33 -2.07
N VAL A 97 -15.38 5.31 -2.16
CA VAL A 97 -13.93 5.12 -2.06
C VAL A 97 -13.40 5.78 -0.79
N THR A 98 -12.68 5.01 0.02
CA THR A 98 -12.02 5.47 1.23
C THR A 98 -10.53 5.72 0.95
N PRO A 99 -10.05 6.97 1.00
CA PRO A 99 -8.63 7.25 0.92
C PRO A 99 -7.94 6.90 2.24
N MET A 100 -6.80 6.23 2.16
CA MET A 100 -5.91 5.95 3.30
C MET A 100 -4.66 6.83 3.20
N VAL A 101 -4.22 7.35 4.34
CA VAL A 101 -2.92 8.03 4.48
C VAL A 101 -2.15 7.37 5.61
N ILE A 102 -0.82 7.32 5.49
CA ILE A 102 0.04 6.87 6.57
C ILE A 102 0.66 8.04 7.32
N THR A 103 0.99 7.81 8.59
CA THR A 103 1.78 8.72 9.40
C THR A 103 2.71 7.95 10.34
N GLN A 104 3.81 8.56 10.74
CA GLN A 104 4.62 8.07 11.84
C GLN A 104 3.95 8.43 13.17
N LEU A 105 4.28 7.66 14.21
CA LEU A 105 3.81 7.87 15.58
C LEU A 105 4.65 8.95 16.29
N ARG A 106 4.56 10.19 15.78
CA ARG A 106 5.20 11.39 16.34
C ARG A 106 4.10 12.40 16.72
N GLU A 107 4.36 13.24 17.73
CA GLU A 107 3.45 14.33 18.15
C GLU A 107 3.23 15.37 17.06
#